data_AF-A0A837FEK7-F1
#
_entry.id   AF-A0A837FEK7-F1
#
_cell.length_a   1.000
_cell.length_b   1.000
_cell.length_c   1.000
_cell.angle_alpha   90.00
_cell.angle_beta   90.00
_cell.angle_gamma   90.00
#
_symmetry.space_group_name_H-M   'P 1'
#
loop_
_entity.id
_entity.type
_entity.pdbx_description
1 polymer ?
#
loop_
_entity_poly.entity_id
_entity_poly.type
_entity_poly.pdbx_seq_one_letter_code
_entity_poly.pdbx_strand_id
1 'polypeptide(L)'
;MEQMKAPGFLAGNIGEPITLERVEPLAGFSSAYAAKGDMCQLWTKNGFTSDQDIFHKIAKSFISMLEHYTQREGKFVKLSNCEMLLFIIHGDLSAEIWNDKAAVASNIIMKKQIQPGMVVFEKEIADILDVHFPLLEFKQDDKVICLFREGWRFGLYFDLNPDGDFSVDDMNKSLGVLHRIVKYKNIYDSMFDSETLSFLIARGWFPFAELINNGFDVLQYREKNDEVFNKSANHLVSLFDKDRVNSIHSRWKSKVYLSEKMPILDAAFSSFYNGNYIATIKIILTEIEGVLQPFYIKANLKKGNSSALTGFVKDAAIRKLQSKNTLLFPEEFLIYLKQNTYCSFDLMTGTASANSRHSVGHGAAAAKTYTKEKAIQAILTFDQIVFYL
;
A
#
# COMPACT_ATOMS: atom_id res chain seq x y z
N MET A 1 -11.04 28.17 -10.98
CA MET A 1 -10.86 26.92 -10.20
C MET A 1 -9.48 27.01 -9.59
N GLU A 2 -9.36 27.45 -8.34
CA GLU A 2 -8.07 27.41 -7.64
C GLU A 2 -7.64 25.94 -7.56
N GLN A 3 -6.51 25.59 -8.15
CA GLN A 3 -5.86 24.31 -7.90
C GLN A 3 -5.64 24.22 -6.40
N MET A 4 -6.33 23.29 -5.73
CA MET A 4 -6.00 22.91 -4.37
C MET A 4 -4.52 22.54 -4.32
N LYS A 5 -3.70 23.43 -3.78
CA LYS A 5 -2.26 23.24 -3.65
C LYS A 5 -2.03 22.08 -2.69
N ALA A 6 -1.37 21.02 -3.15
CA ALA A 6 -0.99 19.90 -2.28
C ALA A 6 -0.13 20.39 -1.11
N PRO A 7 -0.11 19.72 0.06
CA PRO A 7 0.63 20.18 1.25
C PRO A 7 2.11 20.51 0.98
N GLY A 8 2.78 19.80 0.07
CA GLY A 8 4.17 20.10 -0.33
C GLY A 8 4.35 21.46 -1.01
N PHE A 9 3.33 21.99 -1.69
CA PHE A 9 3.34 23.37 -2.21
C PHE A 9 3.21 24.41 -1.09
N LEU A 10 2.57 24.07 0.03
CA LEU A 10 2.43 24.97 1.19
C LEU A 10 3.69 24.96 2.05
N ALA A 11 4.32 23.80 2.20
CA ALA A 11 5.58 23.66 2.94
C ALA A 11 6.74 24.41 2.27
N GLY A 12 6.79 24.42 0.93
CA GLY A 12 7.88 25.03 0.19
C GLY A 12 9.13 24.14 0.16
N ASN A 13 10.06 24.45 -0.74
CA ASN A 13 11.42 23.93 -0.64
C ASN A 13 12.07 24.57 0.61
N ILE A 14 12.80 23.78 1.39
CA ILE A 14 13.46 24.24 2.62
C ILE A 14 14.75 25.02 2.29
N GLY A 15 15.26 24.85 1.06
CA GLY A 15 16.35 25.66 0.53
C GLY A 15 16.66 25.34 -0.92
N GLU A 16 17.74 25.94 -1.43
CA GLU A 16 18.19 25.80 -2.82
C GLU A 16 19.07 24.55 -3.04
N PRO A 17 19.06 23.97 -4.25
CA PRO A 17 19.90 22.83 -4.58
C PRO A 17 21.38 23.23 -4.64
N ILE A 18 22.24 22.22 -4.55
CA ILE A 18 23.62 22.36 -4.97
C ILE A 18 23.66 22.20 -6.49
N THR A 19 23.95 23.29 -7.18
CA THR A 19 24.12 23.29 -8.64
C THR A 19 25.54 22.90 -9.02
N LEU A 20 25.64 22.08 -10.06
CA LEU A 20 26.87 21.69 -10.76
C LEU A 20 26.76 22.16 -12.21
N GLU A 21 27.77 22.88 -12.70
CA GLU A 21 27.76 23.38 -14.09
C GLU A 21 27.78 22.24 -15.10
N ARG A 22 28.49 21.16 -14.79
CA ARG A 22 28.63 20.01 -15.68
C ARG A 22 29.02 18.73 -14.95
N VAL A 23 28.39 17.62 -15.32
CA VAL A 23 28.77 16.26 -14.89
C VAL A 23 29.15 15.38 -16.08
N GLU A 24 29.79 14.23 -15.81
CA GLU A 24 30.05 13.25 -16.86
C GLU A 24 28.73 12.59 -17.33
N PRO A 25 28.62 12.17 -18.61
CA PRO A 25 27.40 11.55 -19.11
C PRO A 25 27.21 10.16 -18.48
N LEU A 26 26.31 10.08 -17.49
CA LEU A 26 25.95 8.81 -16.85
C LEU A 26 25.04 7.99 -17.76
N ALA A 27 25.45 6.75 -18.04
CA ALA A 27 24.70 5.83 -18.90
C ALA A 27 23.97 4.72 -18.12
N GLY A 28 24.44 4.37 -16.92
CA GLY A 28 23.95 3.20 -16.20
C GLY A 28 24.76 2.85 -14.97
N PHE A 29 24.22 1.95 -14.17
CA PHE A 29 24.98 1.17 -13.21
C PHE A 29 25.29 -0.20 -13.80
N SER A 30 26.56 -0.62 -13.76
CA SER A 30 26.94 -1.94 -14.26
C SER A 30 26.27 -3.06 -13.46
N SER A 31 25.64 -4.01 -14.15
CA SER A 31 24.99 -5.16 -13.52
C SER A 31 25.98 -6.26 -13.11
N ALA A 32 27.20 -6.22 -13.66
CA ALA A 32 28.26 -7.18 -13.39
C ALA A 32 29.64 -6.49 -13.46
N TYR A 33 30.69 -7.21 -13.06
CA TYR A 33 32.06 -6.78 -13.30
C TYR A 33 32.37 -6.81 -14.80
N ALA A 34 33.09 -5.80 -15.29
CA ALA A 34 33.63 -5.76 -16.64
C ALA A 34 35.01 -5.11 -16.61
N ALA A 35 35.97 -5.69 -17.33
CA ALA A 35 37.29 -5.09 -17.47
C ALA A 35 37.26 -3.97 -18.52
N LYS A 36 38.33 -3.17 -18.56
CA LYS A 36 38.48 -2.13 -19.57
C LYS A 36 38.49 -2.75 -20.97
N GLY A 37 37.55 -2.33 -21.81
CA GLY A 37 37.39 -2.83 -23.18
C GLY A 37 36.32 -3.92 -23.33
N ASP A 38 35.81 -4.46 -22.21
CA ASP A 38 34.72 -5.45 -22.25
C ASP A 38 33.37 -4.76 -22.48
N MET A 39 32.44 -5.50 -23.10
CA MET A 39 31.03 -5.15 -23.14
C MET A 39 30.41 -5.45 -21.77
N CYS A 40 29.64 -4.50 -21.23
CA CYS A 40 28.91 -4.68 -19.97
C CYS A 40 27.42 -4.41 -20.14
N GLN A 41 26.61 -5.09 -19.34
CA GLN A 41 25.19 -4.78 -19.22
C GLN A 41 25.00 -3.70 -18.16
N LEU A 42 24.11 -2.76 -18.46
CA LEU A 42 23.81 -1.62 -17.60
C LEU A 42 22.35 -1.69 -17.14
N TRP A 43 22.13 -1.40 -15.86
CA TRP A 43 20.83 -0.92 -15.41
C TRP A 43 20.73 0.57 -15.69
N THR A 44 19.77 0.93 -16.52
CA THR A 44 19.48 2.31 -16.89
C THR A 44 18.31 2.88 -16.10
N LYS A 45 17.36 2.03 -15.70
CA LYS A 45 16.22 2.38 -14.85
C LYS A 45 15.92 1.25 -13.87
N ASN A 46 15.91 1.52 -12.57
CA ASN A 46 15.54 0.52 -11.56
C ASN A 46 15.23 1.13 -10.18
N GLY A 47 14.67 0.30 -9.30
CA GLY A 47 14.45 0.60 -7.89
C GLY A 47 15.01 -0.53 -7.01
N PHE A 48 15.80 -0.16 -6.01
CA PHE A 48 16.38 -1.08 -5.02
C PHE A 48 16.07 -0.65 -3.60
N THR A 49 16.08 -1.60 -2.68
CA THR A 49 15.97 -1.34 -1.24
C THR A 49 17.20 -1.85 -0.49
N SER A 50 17.46 -1.33 0.70
CA SER A 50 18.59 -1.76 1.54
C SER A 50 18.58 -3.23 1.95
N ASP A 51 17.50 -3.97 1.73
CA ASP A 51 17.44 -5.42 1.97
C ASP A 51 18.06 -6.25 0.83
N GLN A 52 18.48 -5.59 -0.25
CA GLN A 52 19.10 -6.23 -1.41
C GLN A 52 20.60 -5.90 -1.44
N ASP A 53 21.47 -6.91 -1.47
CA ASP A 53 22.94 -6.70 -1.46
C ASP A 53 23.44 -5.72 -2.53
N ILE A 54 22.77 -5.72 -3.69
CA ILE A 54 23.12 -4.84 -4.81
C ILE A 54 22.92 -3.35 -4.49
N PHE A 55 21.95 -3.02 -3.63
CA PHE A 55 21.71 -1.65 -3.17
C PHE A 55 22.98 -1.04 -2.59
N HIS A 56 23.67 -1.76 -1.70
CA HIS A 56 24.85 -1.22 -1.02
C HIS A 56 26.00 -0.92 -1.97
N LYS A 57 26.16 -1.71 -3.04
CA LYS A 57 27.17 -1.48 -4.07
C LYS A 57 26.85 -0.21 -4.86
N ILE A 58 25.60 -0.07 -5.30
CA ILE A 58 25.15 1.07 -6.11
C ILE A 58 25.14 2.34 -5.27
N ALA A 59 24.49 2.33 -4.10
CA ALA A 59 24.37 3.49 -3.22
C ALA A 59 25.74 4.03 -2.79
N LYS A 60 26.69 3.15 -2.44
CA LYS A 60 28.07 3.57 -2.12
C LYS A 60 28.73 4.24 -3.32
N SER A 61 28.66 3.64 -4.51
CA SER A 61 29.25 4.22 -5.72
C SER A 61 28.62 5.58 -6.08
N PHE A 62 27.30 5.69 -5.92
CA PHE A 62 26.54 6.91 -6.18
C PHE A 62 26.93 8.03 -5.20
N ILE A 63 26.93 7.76 -3.90
CA ILE A 63 27.33 8.73 -2.88
C ILE A 63 28.76 9.21 -3.10
N SER A 64 29.71 8.28 -3.34
CA SER A 64 31.11 8.65 -3.58
C SER A 64 31.28 9.49 -4.85
N MET A 65 30.48 9.24 -5.90
CA MET A 65 30.48 10.06 -7.10
C MET A 65 29.97 11.49 -6.82
N LEU A 66 28.87 11.64 -6.07
CA LEU A 66 28.34 12.95 -5.72
C LEU A 66 29.26 13.73 -4.77
N GLU A 67 29.87 13.08 -3.79
CA GLU A 67 30.87 13.70 -2.90
C GLU A 67 32.06 14.23 -3.71
N HIS A 68 32.50 13.51 -4.74
CA HIS A 68 33.55 13.96 -5.65
C HIS A 68 33.14 15.19 -6.48
N TYR A 69 31.92 15.23 -7.02
CA TYR A 69 31.42 16.42 -7.73
C TYR A 69 31.32 17.64 -6.83
N THR A 70 30.69 17.47 -5.67
CA THR A 70 30.50 18.56 -4.73
C THR A 70 31.83 19.09 -4.18
N GLN A 71 32.83 18.22 -3.99
CA GLN A 71 34.18 18.63 -3.61
C GLN A 71 34.90 19.42 -4.72
N ARG A 72 34.76 19.04 -6.00
CA ARG A 72 35.32 19.79 -7.14
C ARG A 72 34.82 21.24 -7.19
N GLU A 73 33.55 21.44 -6.83
CA GLU A 73 32.90 22.76 -6.76
C GLU A 73 33.16 23.51 -5.43
N GLY A 74 33.99 22.96 -4.53
CA GLY A 74 34.27 23.55 -3.22
C GLY A 74 33.08 23.51 -2.23
N LYS A 75 32.02 22.78 -2.54
CA LYS A 75 30.79 22.65 -1.76
C LYS A 75 30.80 21.33 -0.99
N PHE A 76 31.68 21.17 0.00
CA PHE A 76 31.78 19.90 0.75
C PHE A 76 30.48 19.60 1.51
N VAL A 77 29.77 18.53 1.12
CA VAL A 77 28.57 18.05 1.81
C VAL A 77 28.70 16.56 2.08
N LYS A 78 28.48 16.17 3.33
CA LYS A 78 28.45 14.76 3.73
C LYS A 78 27.07 14.18 3.45
N LEU A 79 26.94 13.55 2.28
CA LEU A 79 25.67 13.04 1.76
C LEU A 79 25.22 11.74 2.43
N SER A 80 26.10 11.09 3.18
CA SER A 80 25.82 9.85 3.93
C SER A 80 24.83 10.01 5.10
N ASN A 81 24.49 11.24 5.48
CA ASN A 81 23.58 11.52 6.60
C ASN A 81 22.20 12.03 6.18
N CYS A 82 21.93 12.18 4.88
CA CYS A 82 20.66 12.72 4.39
C CYS A 82 19.52 11.72 4.52
N GLU A 83 18.32 12.22 4.79
CA GLU A 83 17.07 11.43 4.75
C GLU A 83 16.60 11.25 3.31
N MET A 84 16.79 12.25 2.47
CA MET A 84 16.47 12.25 1.04
C MET A 84 17.53 13.00 0.25
N LEU A 85 17.99 12.34 -0.81
CA LEU A 85 18.95 12.84 -1.77
C LEU A 85 18.37 12.63 -3.17
N LEU A 86 18.02 13.71 -3.82
CA LEU A 86 17.56 13.72 -5.21
C LEU A 86 18.64 14.39 -6.08
N PHE A 87 19.06 13.69 -7.11
CA PHE A 87 20.03 14.15 -8.09
C PHE A 87 19.39 14.17 -9.47
N ILE A 88 19.37 15.35 -10.09
CA ILE A 88 18.80 15.59 -11.41
C ILE A 88 19.93 16.02 -12.33
N ILE A 89 20.05 15.37 -13.49
CA ILE A 89 20.98 15.77 -14.55
C ILE A 89 20.15 16.18 -15.76
N HIS A 90 20.35 17.40 -16.24
CA HIS A 90 19.65 17.93 -17.40
C HIS A 90 20.31 17.51 -18.71
N GLY A 91 19.63 17.69 -19.85
CA GLY A 91 20.16 17.32 -21.17
C GLY A 91 21.45 18.03 -21.57
N ASP A 92 21.75 19.19 -20.99
CA ASP A 92 23.01 19.92 -21.18
C ASP A 92 24.15 19.45 -20.23
N LEU A 93 23.88 18.42 -19.42
CA LEU A 93 24.76 17.87 -18.38
C LEU A 93 24.99 18.79 -17.18
N SER A 94 24.28 19.92 -17.07
CA SER A 94 24.15 20.60 -15.78
C SER A 94 23.36 19.73 -14.81
N ALA A 95 23.57 19.90 -13.51
CA ALA A 95 22.93 19.05 -12.53
C ALA A 95 22.58 19.77 -11.22
N GLU A 96 21.56 19.24 -10.55
CA GLU A 96 21.08 19.71 -9.26
C GLU A 96 21.10 18.57 -8.24
N ILE A 97 21.65 18.86 -7.05
CA ILE A 97 21.61 17.95 -5.90
C ILE A 97 20.75 18.58 -4.82
N TRP A 98 19.62 17.93 -4.55
CA TRP A 98 18.68 18.26 -3.50
C TRP A 98 18.90 17.33 -2.31
N ASN A 99 19.45 17.85 -1.22
CA ASN A 99 19.77 17.10 -0.01
C ASN A 99 18.87 17.55 1.15
N ASP A 100 17.78 16.83 1.41
CA ASP A 100 16.76 17.17 2.42
C ASP A 100 16.06 18.53 2.22
N LYS A 101 16.21 19.14 1.04
CA LYS A 101 15.72 20.50 0.75
C LYS A 101 14.50 20.55 -0.15
N ALA A 102 14.34 19.56 -1.03
CA ALA A 102 13.21 19.53 -1.95
C ALA A 102 11.92 19.27 -1.16
N ALA A 103 10.87 20.03 -1.47
CA ALA A 103 9.54 19.70 -1.03
C ALA A 103 9.17 18.34 -1.62
N VAL A 104 8.65 17.44 -0.78
CA VAL A 104 8.07 16.19 -1.25
C VAL A 104 6.64 16.07 -0.75
N ALA A 105 5.81 15.48 -1.59
CA ALA A 105 4.42 15.19 -1.29
C ALA A 105 4.11 13.76 -1.72
N SER A 106 3.03 13.21 -1.17
CA SER A 106 2.56 11.87 -1.52
C SER A 106 1.07 11.91 -1.78
N ASN A 107 0.64 11.21 -2.83
CA ASN A 107 -0.77 10.92 -3.01
C ASN A 107 -1.12 9.68 -2.16
N ILE A 108 -2.10 9.82 -1.28
CA ILE A 108 -2.44 8.79 -0.30
C ILE A 108 -3.93 8.46 -0.35
N ILE A 109 -4.27 7.21 -0.02
CA ILE A 109 -5.65 6.79 0.20
C ILE A 109 -5.96 6.96 1.68
N MET A 110 -6.97 7.76 1.98
CA MET A 110 -7.42 8.02 3.35
C MET A 110 -8.51 7.04 3.79
N LYS A 111 -8.46 6.65 5.07
CA LYS A 111 -9.52 5.85 5.71
C LYS A 111 -10.74 6.66 6.08
N LYS A 112 -10.61 7.98 6.19
CA LYS A 112 -11.73 8.87 6.49
C LYS A 112 -11.66 10.10 5.60
N GLN A 113 -12.74 10.86 5.58
CA GLN A 113 -12.73 12.16 4.93
C GLN A 113 -11.81 13.12 5.69
N ILE A 114 -11.03 13.90 4.94
CA ILE A 114 -10.15 14.93 5.46
C ILE A 114 -10.49 16.26 4.78
N GLN A 115 -10.29 17.36 5.51
CA GLN A 115 -10.48 18.71 5.00
C GLN A 115 -9.12 19.43 4.93
N PRO A 116 -8.97 20.44 4.04
CA PRO A 116 -7.78 21.27 4.02
C PRO A 116 -7.48 21.87 5.41
N GLY A 117 -6.21 21.86 5.81
CA GLY A 117 -5.76 22.36 7.11
C GLY A 117 -5.84 21.34 8.26
N MET A 118 -6.41 20.15 8.05
CA MET A 118 -6.39 19.09 9.05
C MET A 118 -5.03 18.39 9.12
N VAL A 119 -4.61 18.07 10.35
CA VAL A 119 -3.47 17.17 10.59
C VAL A 119 -3.87 15.76 10.17
N VAL A 120 -3.01 15.11 9.39
CA VAL A 120 -3.16 13.72 8.97
C VAL A 120 -2.24 12.84 9.81
N PHE A 121 -2.80 11.79 10.40
CA PHE A 121 -2.02 10.80 11.17
C PHE A 121 -1.82 9.52 10.37
N GLU A 122 -0.70 8.82 10.58
CA GLU A 122 -0.38 7.57 9.85
C GLU A 122 -1.47 6.50 9.95
N LYS A 123 -2.13 6.39 11.11
CA LYS A 123 -3.26 5.47 11.34
C LYS A 123 -4.46 5.71 10.42
N GLU A 124 -4.53 6.86 9.77
CA GLU A 124 -5.60 7.29 8.88
C GLU A 124 -5.26 7.02 7.40
N ILE A 125 -4.04 6.59 7.11
CA ILE A 125 -3.55 6.25 5.78
C ILE A 125 -3.84 4.77 5.51
N ALA A 126 -4.57 4.48 4.44
CA ALA A 126 -4.83 3.14 3.94
C ALA A 126 -3.80 2.69 2.91
N ASP A 127 -3.30 3.62 2.09
CA ASP A 127 -2.29 3.34 1.07
C ASP A 127 -1.54 4.62 0.70
N ILE A 128 -0.37 4.44 0.09
CA ILE A 128 0.39 5.51 -0.58
C ILE A 128 0.36 5.12 -2.05
N LEU A 129 0.04 6.02 -2.98
CA LEU A 129 -0.01 5.71 -4.41
C LEU A 129 1.30 6.09 -5.09
N ASP A 130 1.73 7.34 -4.88
CA ASP A 130 2.95 7.91 -5.43
C ASP A 130 3.62 8.88 -4.43
N VAL A 131 4.87 9.22 -4.73
CA VAL A 131 5.66 10.24 -4.04
C VAL A 131 6.23 11.15 -5.12
N HIS A 132 6.13 12.47 -4.95
CA HIS A 132 6.51 13.44 -5.96
C HIS A 132 7.14 14.70 -5.35
N PHE A 133 7.82 15.48 -6.20
CA PHE A 133 8.49 16.72 -5.84
C PHE A 133 7.75 17.91 -6.44
N PRO A 134 6.72 18.46 -5.76
CA PRO A 134 5.76 19.39 -6.36
C PRO A 134 6.35 20.72 -6.84
N LEU A 135 7.53 21.11 -6.34
CA LEU A 135 8.16 22.40 -6.63
C LEU A 135 9.38 22.28 -7.54
N LEU A 136 9.61 21.10 -8.11
CA LEU A 136 10.70 20.85 -9.05
C LEU A 136 10.14 20.68 -10.45
N GLU A 137 10.79 21.31 -11.43
CA GLU A 137 10.47 21.14 -12.84
C GLU A 137 11.39 20.07 -13.43
N PHE A 138 10.79 19.02 -13.97
CA PHE A 138 11.50 17.95 -14.66
C PHE A 138 11.26 18.07 -16.17
N LYS A 139 12.31 17.85 -16.96
CA LYS A 139 12.28 17.83 -18.42
C LYS A 139 12.33 16.40 -18.95
N GLN A 140 11.90 16.23 -20.20
CA GLN A 140 11.83 14.92 -20.86
C GLN A 140 13.21 14.29 -21.11
N ASP A 141 14.26 15.10 -21.17
CA ASP A 141 15.65 14.70 -21.34
C ASP A 141 16.43 14.56 -20.01
N ASP A 142 15.76 14.78 -18.87
CA ASP A 142 16.39 14.65 -17.56
C ASP A 142 16.73 13.20 -17.22
N LYS A 143 17.73 13.07 -16.34
CA LYS A 143 18.09 11.83 -15.64
C LYS A 143 17.93 12.05 -14.16
N VAL A 144 17.40 11.07 -13.45
CA VAL A 144 17.10 11.20 -12.02
C VAL A 144 17.67 10.02 -11.24
N ILE A 145 18.28 10.33 -10.10
CA ILE A 145 18.62 9.35 -9.06
C ILE A 145 18.07 9.88 -7.74
N CYS A 146 17.26 9.07 -7.04
CA CYS A 146 16.69 9.42 -5.75
C CYS A 146 17.04 8.34 -4.73
N LEU A 147 17.80 8.71 -3.70
CA LEU A 147 18.09 7.89 -2.54
C LEU A 147 17.34 8.48 -1.35
N PHE A 148 16.56 7.67 -0.63
CA PHE A 148 15.85 8.12 0.55
C PHE A 148 15.84 7.06 1.65
N ARG A 149 15.48 7.48 2.86
CA ARG A 149 15.49 6.69 4.08
C ARG A 149 14.14 6.77 4.79
N GLU A 150 13.67 5.65 5.29
CA GLU A 150 12.56 5.58 6.25
C GLU A 150 13.00 4.70 7.44
N GLY A 151 13.14 5.30 8.62
CA GLY A 151 13.64 4.61 9.80
C GLY A 151 15.09 4.11 9.61
N TRP A 152 15.31 2.80 9.47
CA TRP A 152 16.64 2.20 9.21
C TRP A 152 16.76 1.58 7.82
N ARG A 153 15.74 1.74 6.98
CA ARG A 153 15.68 1.14 5.65
C ARG A 153 15.80 2.24 4.60
N PHE A 154 16.33 1.88 3.45
CA PHE A 154 16.60 2.82 2.38
C PHE A 154 15.96 2.37 1.08
N GLY A 155 15.51 3.33 0.29
CA GLY A 155 15.08 3.14 -1.09
C GLY A 155 15.99 3.91 -2.03
N LEU A 156 16.37 3.28 -3.14
CA LEU A 156 17.13 3.90 -4.22
C LEU A 156 16.34 3.71 -5.51
N TYR A 157 16.00 4.81 -6.16
CA TYR A 157 15.44 4.85 -7.50
C TYR A 157 16.44 5.51 -8.45
N PHE A 158 16.50 5.05 -9.69
CA PHE A 158 17.12 5.80 -10.76
C PHE A 158 16.43 5.56 -12.09
N ASP A 159 16.46 6.59 -12.93
CA ASP A 159 16.15 6.57 -14.35
C ASP A 159 17.17 7.46 -15.07
N LEU A 160 18.12 6.83 -15.77
CA LEU A 160 19.17 7.51 -16.53
C LEU A 160 18.79 7.76 -17.98
N ASN A 161 17.50 7.55 -18.30
CA ASN A 161 16.83 8.01 -19.50
C ASN A 161 17.65 7.79 -20.80
N PRO A 162 17.98 6.53 -21.14
CA PRO A 162 18.80 6.24 -22.31
C PRO A 162 18.08 6.63 -23.62
N ASP A 163 16.74 6.69 -23.60
CA ASP A 163 15.89 6.93 -24.77
C ASP A 163 15.48 8.40 -24.93
N GLY A 164 15.75 9.26 -23.94
CA GLY A 164 15.39 10.67 -23.96
C GLY A 164 13.88 10.94 -23.78
N ASP A 165 13.16 10.04 -23.11
CA ASP A 165 11.72 10.09 -22.85
C ASP A 165 11.39 9.87 -21.36
N PHE A 166 11.95 10.73 -20.50
CA PHE A 166 11.76 10.64 -19.05
C PHE A 166 10.30 10.90 -18.67
N SER A 167 9.73 9.97 -17.91
CA SER A 167 8.35 10.03 -17.41
C SER A 167 8.32 10.33 -15.91
N VAL A 168 7.90 11.54 -15.57
CA VAL A 168 7.71 11.99 -14.18
C VAL A 168 6.65 11.14 -13.46
N ASP A 169 5.58 10.75 -14.16
CA ASP A 169 4.52 9.91 -13.60
C ASP A 169 5.05 8.51 -13.22
N ASP A 170 5.88 7.91 -14.08
CA ASP A 170 6.50 6.61 -13.79
C ASP A 170 7.50 6.71 -12.64
N MET A 171 8.28 7.79 -12.56
CA MET A 171 9.14 8.06 -11.41
C MET A 171 8.30 8.13 -10.13
N ASN A 172 7.26 8.96 -10.10
CA ASN A 172 6.47 9.19 -8.90
C ASN A 172 5.82 7.90 -8.39
N LYS A 173 5.28 7.09 -9.30
CA LYS A 173 4.70 5.77 -8.99
C LYS A 173 5.75 4.81 -8.46
N SER A 174 6.94 4.79 -9.06
CA SER A 174 8.06 3.94 -8.63
C SER A 174 8.57 4.32 -7.24
N LEU A 175 8.69 5.63 -6.96
CA LEU A 175 9.02 6.14 -5.64
C LEU A 175 7.94 5.77 -4.62
N GLY A 176 6.66 5.86 -4.97
CA GLY A 176 5.56 5.37 -4.14
C GLY A 176 5.71 3.90 -3.78
N VAL A 177 5.99 3.04 -4.77
CA VAL A 177 6.22 1.60 -4.55
C VAL A 177 7.38 1.37 -3.58
N LEU A 178 8.54 2.00 -3.83
CA LEU A 178 9.71 1.85 -2.96
C LEU A 178 9.42 2.35 -1.54
N HIS A 179 8.77 3.51 -1.42
CA HIS A 179 8.41 4.08 -0.12
C HIS A 179 7.50 3.14 0.67
N ARG A 180 6.51 2.51 0.01
CA ARG A 180 5.66 1.49 0.66
C ARG A 180 6.47 0.28 1.13
N ILE A 181 7.33 -0.27 0.27
CA ILE A 181 8.14 -1.46 0.61
C ILE A 181 9.04 -1.17 1.81
N VAL A 182 9.72 -0.02 1.81
CA VAL A 182 10.66 0.38 2.86
C VAL A 182 9.91 0.65 4.17
N LYS A 183 8.84 1.47 4.13
CA LYS A 183 8.08 1.88 5.31
C LYS A 183 7.30 0.72 5.95
N TYR A 184 6.66 -0.10 5.12
CA TYR A 184 5.74 -1.16 5.58
C TYR A 184 6.30 -2.56 5.41
N LYS A 185 7.63 -2.70 5.38
CA LYS A 185 8.34 -3.96 5.16
C LYS A 185 7.80 -5.12 5.98
N ASN A 186 7.49 -4.91 7.26
CA ASN A 186 6.99 -5.96 8.14
C ASN A 186 5.63 -6.51 7.67
N ILE A 187 4.76 -5.65 7.12
CA ILE A 187 3.48 -6.05 6.52
C ILE A 187 3.75 -6.85 5.24
N TYR A 188 4.61 -6.33 4.36
CA TYR A 188 4.98 -7.00 3.11
C TYR A 188 5.59 -8.39 3.35
N ASP A 189 6.50 -8.52 4.31
CA ASP A 189 7.10 -9.81 4.67
C ASP A 189 6.07 -10.82 5.15
N SER A 190 5.08 -10.36 5.92
CA SER A 190 4.00 -11.22 6.40
C SER A 190 3.10 -11.70 5.26
N MET A 191 2.90 -10.86 4.24
CA MET A 191 2.04 -11.17 3.09
C MET A 191 2.73 -12.04 2.04
N PHE A 192 4.03 -11.88 1.86
CA PHE A 192 4.80 -12.67 0.90
C PHE A 192 5.40 -13.95 1.48
N ASP A 193 5.38 -14.12 2.82
CA ASP A 193 5.63 -15.41 3.44
C ASP A 193 4.36 -16.28 3.39
N SER A 194 4.38 -17.31 2.55
CA SER A 194 3.21 -18.15 2.28
C SER A 194 2.67 -18.86 3.53
N GLU A 195 3.54 -19.23 4.46
CA GLU A 195 3.17 -19.90 5.70
C GLU A 195 2.48 -18.94 6.67
N THR A 196 3.03 -17.74 6.84
CA THR A 196 2.43 -16.66 7.65
C THR A 196 1.09 -16.23 7.07
N LEU A 197 1.02 -16.01 5.76
CA LEU A 197 -0.25 -15.66 5.10
C LEU A 197 -1.31 -16.74 5.33
N SER A 198 -0.97 -18.01 5.09
CA SER A 198 -1.89 -19.13 5.30
C SER A 198 -2.35 -19.23 6.76
N PHE A 199 -1.44 -19.01 7.70
CA PHE A 199 -1.73 -19.02 9.13
C PHE A 199 -2.74 -17.93 9.54
N LEU A 200 -2.58 -16.71 9.01
CA LEU A 200 -3.50 -15.59 9.25
C LEU A 200 -4.87 -15.83 8.60
N ILE A 201 -4.89 -16.25 7.33
CA ILE A 201 -6.12 -16.51 6.57
C ILE A 201 -6.96 -17.59 7.25
N ALA A 202 -6.32 -18.68 7.72
CA ALA A 202 -7.01 -19.76 8.43
C ALA A 202 -7.77 -19.26 9.67
N ARG A 203 -7.32 -18.16 10.28
CA ARG A 203 -7.94 -17.53 11.46
C ARG A 203 -8.87 -16.37 11.11
N GLY A 204 -8.98 -16.02 9.82
CA GLY A 204 -9.83 -14.96 9.30
C GLY A 204 -9.23 -13.56 9.37
N TRP A 205 -7.91 -13.47 9.59
CA TRP A 205 -7.19 -12.21 9.63
C TRP A 205 -6.42 -11.94 8.33
N PHE A 206 -6.29 -10.66 8.01
CA PHE A 206 -5.64 -10.09 6.83
C PHE A 206 -5.21 -8.66 7.21
N PRO A 207 -4.20 -8.04 6.56
CA PRO A 207 -3.91 -6.60 6.70
C PRO A 207 -5.00 -5.76 6.02
N PHE A 208 -6.23 -5.84 6.52
CA PHE A 208 -7.32 -5.01 6.03
C PHE A 208 -6.94 -3.53 6.16
N ALA A 209 -7.40 -2.69 5.23
CA ALA A 209 -7.10 -1.26 5.18
C ALA A 209 -7.25 -0.57 6.54
N GLU A 210 -8.32 -0.89 7.28
CA GLU A 210 -8.59 -0.37 8.62
C GLU A 210 -7.49 -0.71 9.66
N LEU A 211 -6.78 -1.83 9.49
CA LEU A 211 -5.74 -2.33 10.41
C LEU A 211 -4.33 -1.83 10.09
N ILE A 212 -4.07 -1.39 8.86
CA ILE A 212 -2.77 -0.85 8.43
C ILE A 212 -2.43 0.36 9.32
N ASN A 213 -1.27 0.42 9.97
CA ASN A 213 -0.93 1.48 10.93
C ASN A 213 -1.88 1.63 12.13
N ASN A 214 -2.72 0.65 12.39
CA ASN A 214 -3.72 0.71 13.46
C ASN A 214 -4.03 -0.68 14.04
N GLY A 215 -2.97 -1.45 14.34
CA GLY A 215 -3.04 -2.70 15.10
C GLY A 215 -2.77 -3.98 14.32
N PHE A 216 -2.51 -3.97 13.01
CA PHE A 216 -2.16 -5.22 12.30
C PHE A 216 -0.81 -5.81 12.78
N ASP A 217 0.11 -4.96 13.23
CA ASP A 217 1.42 -5.30 13.78
C ASP A 217 1.34 -6.29 14.95
N VAL A 218 0.29 -6.22 15.78
CA VAL A 218 0.12 -7.15 16.92
C VAL A 218 -0.13 -8.59 16.47
N LEU A 219 -0.59 -8.79 15.22
CA LEU A 219 -0.80 -10.11 14.61
C LEU A 219 0.41 -10.63 13.85
N GLN A 220 1.43 -9.79 13.62
CA GLN A 220 2.63 -10.15 12.85
C GLN A 220 3.68 -10.90 13.68
N TYR A 221 3.40 -11.16 14.96
CA TYR A 221 4.34 -11.88 15.81
C TYR A 221 4.56 -13.27 15.22
N ARG A 222 5.80 -13.53 14.75
CA ARG A 222 6.19 -14.72 13.97
C ARG A 222 6.11 -16.03 14.75
N GLU A 223 5.80 -15.98 16.03
CA GLU A 223 5.51 -17.19 16.79
C GLU A 223 4.17 -17.74 16.34
N LYS A 224 4.23 -18.83 15.55
CA LYS A 224 3.08 -19.68 15.18
C LYS A 224 2.60 -20.48 16.39
N ASN A 225 2.34 -19.78 17.48
CA ASN A 225 1.83 -20.31 18.73
C ASN A 225 0.39 -19.83 18.90
N ASP A 226 -0.54 -20.78 19.01
CA ASP A 226 -1.97 -20.46 19.10
C ASP A 226 -2.33 -19.64 20.33
N GLU A 227 -1.68 -19.86 21.46
CA GLU A 227 -1.97 -19.12 22.69
C GLU A 227 -1.57 -17.65 22.55
N VAL A 228 -0.36 -17.40 22.04
CA VAL A 228 0.14 -16.05 21.79
C VAL A 228 -0.72 -15.34 20.76
N PHE A 229 -1.02 -16.01 19.64
CA PHE A 229 -1.89 -15.46 18.60
C PHE A 229 -3.27 -15.09 19.16
N ASN A 230 -3.90 -15.98 19.92
CA ASN A 230 -5.23 -15.74 20.48
C ASN A 230 -5.23 -14.54 21.46
N LYS A 231 -4.16 -14.35 22.24
CA LYS A 231 -4.01 -13.15 23.09
C LYS A 231 -3.92 -11.88 22.24
N SER A 232 -3.10 -11.88 21.19
CA SER A 232 -2.99 -10.74 20.26
C SER A 232 -4.29 -10.46 19.52
N ALA A 233 -4.98 -11.49 19.03
CA ALA A 233 -6.27 -11.35 18.35
C ALA A 233 -7.34 -10.78 19.30
N ASN A 234 -7.39 -11.26 20.55
CA ASN A 234 -8.30 -10.72 21.56
C ASN A 234 -8.00 -9.26 21.89
N HIS A 235 -6.72 -8.89 21.98
CA HIS A 235 -6.32 -7.50 22.14
C HIS A 235 -6.76 -6.66 20.94
N LEU A 236 -6.52 -7.12 19.72
CA LEU A 236 -6.98 -6.41 18.52
C LEU A 236 -8.49 -6.22 18.51
N VAL A 237 -9.27 -7.26 18.87
CA VAL A 237 -10.73 -7.20 18.97
C VAL A 237 -11.20 -6.20 20.02
N SER A 238 -10.43 -5.98 21.09
CA SER A 238 -10.77 -4.98 22.11
C SER A 238 -10.56 -3.55 21.62
N LEU A 239 -9.68 -3.32 20.64
CA LEU A 239 -9.49 -2.02 19.98
C LEU A 239 -10.66 -1.61 19.06
N PHE A 240 -11.61 -2.52 18.78
CA PHE A 240 -12.85 -2.21 18.07
C PHE A 240 -13.93 -1.78 19.06
N ASP A 241 -13.76 -0.55 19.54
CA ASP A 241 -14.76 0.20 20.28
C ASP A 241 -15.81 0.81 19.34
N LYS A 242 -16.77 1.54 19.92
CA LYS A 242 -17.86 2.16 19.18
C LYS A 242 -17.34 3.21 18.19
N ASP A 243 -16.33 3.99 18.54
CA ASP A 243 -15.84 5.09 17.71
C ASP A 243 -15.08 4.57 16.49
N ARG A 244 -14.25 3.54 16.67
CA ARG A 244 -13.58 2.88 15.54
C ARG A 244 -14.59 2.27 14.57
N VAL A 245 -15.61 1.57 15.08
CA VAL A 245 -16.66 0.99 14.23
C VAL A 245 -17.51 2.07 13.55
N ASN A 246 -17.82 3.17 14.25
CA ASN A 246 -18.50 4.34 13.66
C ASN A 246 -17.70 5.00 12.53
N SER A 247 -16.36 4.99 12.62
CA SER A 247 -15.50 5.51 11.55
C SER A 247 -15.68 4.70 10.25
N ILE A 248 -15.70 3.36 10.35
CA ILE A 248 -15.99 2.46 9.22
C ILE A 248 -17.40 2.73 8.68
N HIS A 249 -18.39 2.81 9.57
CA HIS A 249 -19.78 3.07 9.20
C HIS A 249 -19.95 4.40 8.46
N SER A 250 -19.32 5.46 8.95
CA SER A 250 -19.36 6.80 8.35
C SER A 250 -18.68 6.81 6.97
N ARG A 251 -17.56 6.08 6.83
CA ARG A 251 -16.91 5.87 5.54
C ARG A 251 -17.86 5.22 4.53
N TRP A 252 -18.62 4.19 4.93
CA TRP A 252 -19.59 3.54 4.04
C TRP A 252 -20.75 4.47 3.66
N LYS A 253 -21.29 5.23 4.62
CA LYS A 253 -22.34 6.24 4.35
C LYS A 253 -21.91 7.29 3.33
N SER A 254 -20.62 7.63 3.29
CA SER A 254 -20.08 8.59 2.32
C SER A 254 -20.03 8.06 0.88
N LYS A 255 -20.24 6.75 0.65
CA LYS A 255 -20.18 6.15 -0.68
C LYS A 255 -21.56 6.18 -1.32
N VAL A 256 -21.71 7.04 -2.33
CA VAL A 256 -22.97 7.20 -3.07
C VAL A 256 -23.49 5.85 -3.60
N TYR A 257 -22.60 4.98 -4.09
CA TYR A 257 -22.96 3.66 -4.60
C TYR A 257 -23.46 2.66 -3.54
N LEU A 258 -23.30 2.95 -2.25
CA LEU A 258 -23.85 2.15 -1.15
C LEU A 258 -25.20 2.68 -0.66
N SER A 259 -25.67 3.84 -1.12
CA SER A 259 -26.87 4.51 -0.59
C SER A 259 -28.11 3.60 -0.55
N GLU A 260 -28.39 2.85 -1.62
CA GLU A 260 -29.51 1.90 -1.68
C GLU A 260 -29.37 0.71 -0.71
N LYS A 261 -28.12 0.36 -0.35
CA LYS A 261 -27.80 -0.73 0.57
C LYS A 261 -27.69 -0.27 2.02
N MET A 262 -27.54 1.04 2.27
CA MET A 262 -27.35 1.57 3.62
C MET A 262 -28.44 1.19 4.61
N PRO A 263 -29.74 1.14 4.29
CA PRO A 263 -30.76 0.69 5.25
C PRO A 263 -30.51 -0.72 5.78
N ILE A 264 -30.01 -1.62 4.91
CA ILE A 264 -29.66 -3.00 5.27
C ILE A 264 -28.36 -3.02 6.09
N LEU A 265 -27.35 -2.27 5.67
CA LEU A 265 -26.07 -2.17 6.38
C LEU A 265 -26.22 -1.51 7.77
N ASP A 266 -27.08 -0.50 7.90
CA ASP A 266 -27.42 0.14 9.17
C ASP A 266 -28.04 -0.85 10.16
N ALA A 267 -28.82 -1.82 9.69
CA ALA A 267 -29.33 -2.90 10.52
C ALA A 267 -28.21 -3.84 11.01
N ALA A 268 -27.17 -4.08 10.19
CA ALA A 268 -26.01 -4.86 10.59
C ALA A 268 -25.18 -4.17 11.69
N PHE A 269 -24.93 -2.87 11.56
CA PHE A 269 -24.25 -2.08 12.58
C PHE A 269 -25.09 -1.97 13.86
N SER A 270 -26.38 -1.70 13.75
CA SER A 270 -27.30 -1.69 14.89
C SER A 270 -27.27 -3.03 15.63
N SER A 271 -27.25 -4.15 14.90
CA SER A 271 -27.11 -5.48 15.49
C SER A 271 -25.76 -5.64 16.20
N PHE A 272 -24.67 -5.16 15.60
CA PHE A 272 -23.33 -5.23 16.18
C PHE A 272 -23.24 -4.49 17.51
N TYR A 273 -23.76 -3.26 17.57
CA TYR A 273 -23.77 -2.44 18.80
C TYR A 273 -24.59 -3.08 19.93
N ASN A 274 -25.61 -3.88 19.58
CA ASN A 274 -26.43 -4.62 20.53
C ASN A 274 -25.87 -6.03 20.84
N GLY A 275 -24.66 -6.36 20.38
CA GLY A 275 -24.04 -7.68 20.60
C GLY A 275 -24.68 -8.83 19.80
N ASN A 276 -25.57 -8.54 18.87
CA ASN A 276 -26.19 -9.53 17.99
C ASN A 276 -25.28 -9.82 16.78
N TYR A 277 -24.18 -10.53 17.03
CA TYR A 277 -23.18 -10.86 16.02
C TYR A 277 -23.71 -11.80 14.93
N ILE A 278 -24.71 -12.63 15.24
CA ILE A 278 -25.35 -13.52 14.25
C ILE A 278 -25.97 -12.68 13.13
N ALA A 279 -26.78 -11.70 13.48
CA ALA A 279 -27.44 -10.83 12.50
C ALA A 279 -26.41 -10.00 11.73
N THR A 280 -25.41 -9.42 12.41
CA THR A 280 -24.34 -8.67 11.75
C THR A 280 -23.63 -9.51 10.68
N ILE A 281 -23.16 -10.72 11.04
CA ILE A 281 -22.42 -11.59 10.12
C ILE A 281 -23.30 -11.98 8.93
N LYS A 282 -24.55 -12.40 9.19
CA LYS A 282 -25.48 -12.81 8.13
C LYS A 282 -25.72 -11.68 7.13
N ILE A 283 -25.98 -10.48 7.61
CA ILE A 283 -26.27 -9.32 6.75
C ILE A 283 -25.03 -8.94 5.94
N ILE A 284 -23.87 -8.75 6.60
CA ILE A 284 -22.65 -8.28 5.92
C ILE A 284 -22.20 -9.25 4.84
N LEU A 285 -22.12 -10.56 5.15
CA LEU A 285 -21.62 -11.54 4.19
C LEU A 285 -22.52 -11.69 2.96
N THR A 286 -23.84 -11.54 3.09
CA THR A 286 -24.75 -11.59 1.95
C THR A 286 -24.69 -10.32 1.11
N GLU A 287 -24.46 -9.16 1.73
CA GLU A 287 -24.39 -7.88 1.00
C GLU A 287 -23.08 -7.71 0.21
N ILE A 288 -22.02 -8.51 0.47
CA ILE A 288 -20.80 -8.50 -0.36
C ILE A 288 -21.15 -8.71 -1.84
N GLU A 289 -21.89 -9.78 -2.17
CA GLU A 289 -22.31 -10.04 -3.56
C GLU A 289 -23.29 -8.98 -4.05
N GLY A 290 -24.19 -8.51 -3.18
CA GLY A 290 -25.17 -7.47 -3.48
C GLY A 290 -24.54 -6.17 -3.95
N VAL A 291 -23.41 -5.78 -3.35
CA VAL A 291 -22.63 -4.60 -3.73
C VAL A 291 -21.76 -4.84 -4.96
N LEU A 292 -21.18 -6.04 -5.12
CA LEU A 292 -20.30 -6.33 -6.25
C LEU A 292 -21.04 -6.50 -7.58
N GLN A 293 -22.27 -7.02 -7.57
CA GLN A 293 -23.02 -7.35 -8.79
C GLN A 293 -23.24 -6.15 -9.73
N PRO A 294 -23.68 -4.97 -9.29
CA PRO A 294 -23.83 -3.81 -10.17
C PRO A 294 -22.54 -3.43 -10.89
N PHE A 295 -21.39 -3.45 -10.18
CA PHE A 295 -20.08 -3.15 -10.77
C PHE A 295 -19.65 -4.23 -11.77
N TYR A 296 -19.87 -5.51 -11.43
CA TYR A 296 -19.57 -6.62 -12.32
C TYR A 296 -20.40 -6.57 -13.60
N ILE A 297 -21.72 -6.35 -13.49
CA ILE A 297 -22.64 -6.22 -14.62
C ILE A 297 -22.25 -5.04 -15.50
N LYS A 298 -21.91 -3.88 -14.90
CA LYS A 298 -21.44 -2.70 -15.65
C LYS A 298 -20.17 -3.00 -16.47
N ALA A 299 -19.26 -3.81 -15.93
CA ALA A 299 -18.00 -4.14 -16.60
C ALA A 299 -18.11 -5.30 -17.60
N ASN A 300 -19.03 -6.25 -17.41
CA ASN A 300 -19.07 -7.52 -18.16
C ASN A 300 -20.39 -7.78 -18.90
N LEU A 301 -21.39 -6.90 -18.76
CA LEU A 301 -22.72 -7.00 -19.35
C LEU A 301 -23.48 -8.30 -19.03
N LYS A 302 -23.13 -8.97 -17.92
CA LYS A 302 -23.77 -10.19 -17.43
C LYS A 302 -23.67 -10.31 -15.92
N LYS A 303 -24.53 -11.14 -15.32
CA LYS A 303 -24.49 -11.46 -13.89
C LYS A 303 -23.28 -12.35 -13.55
N GLY A 304 -22.59 -12.04 -12.46
CA GLY A 304 -21.50 -12.87 -11.94
C GLY A 304 -22.01 -13.96 -10.99
N ASN A 305 -21.33 -15.11 -10.96
CA ASN A 305 -21.44 -16.07 -9.84
C ASN A 305 -20.39 -15.72 -8.76
N SER A 306 -20.43 -16.36 -7.59
CA SER A 306 -19.53 -16.04 -6.46
C SER A 306 -18.04 -16.11 -6.85
N SER A 307 -17.64 -17.07 -7.68
CA SER A 307 -16.26 -17.19 -8.18
C SER A 307 -15.86 -16.02 -9.08
N ALA A 308 -16.74 -15.65 -10.03
CA ALA A 308 -16.52 -14.53 -10.93
C ALA A 308 -16.47 -13.18 -10.19
N LEU A 309 -17.35 -12.98 -9.20
CA LEU A 309 -17.36 -11.78 -8.36
C LEU A 309 -16.08 -11.70 -7.51
N THR A 310 -15.62 -12.81 -6.96
CA THR A 310 -14.38 -12.87 -6.17
C THR A 310 -13.16 -12.49 -7.02
N GLY A 311 -13.04 -13.03 -8.25
CA GLY A 311 -11.99 -12.63 -9.19
C GLY A 311 -12.06 -11.14 -9.58
N PHE A 312 -13.28 -10.62 -9.76
CA PHE A 312 -13.51 -9.22 -10.11
C PHE A 312 -13.06 -8.25 -9.03
N VAL A 313 -13.11 -8.60 -7.73
CA VAL A 313 -12.60 -7.74 -6.65
C VAL A 313 -11.13 -7.36 -6.90
N LYS A 314 -10.28 -8.35 -7.21
CA LYS A 314 -8.87 -8.12 -7.51
C LYS A 314 -8.70 -7.21 -8.74
N ASP A 315 -9.45 -7.47 -9.81
CA ASP A 315 -9.33 -6.70 -11.05
C ASP A 315 -9.81 -5.25 -10.87
N ALA A 316 -10.88 -5.04 -10.09
CA ALA A 316 -11.36 -3.72 -9.71
C ALA A 316 -10.32 -2.96 -8.88
N ALA A 317 -9.71 -3.63 -7.90
CA ALA A 317 -8.64 -3.07 -7.08
C ALA A 317 -7.45 -2.60 -7.92
N ILE A 318 -6.88 -3.48 -8.75
CA ILE A 318 -5.73 -3.16 -9.60
C ILE A 318 -6.04 -2.00 -10.54
N ARG A 319 -7.26 -1.96 -11.10
CA ARG A 319 -7.69 -0.85 -11.96
C ARG A 319 -7.76 0.47 -11.21
N LYS A 320 -8.35 0.47 -10.01
CA LYS A 320 -8.51 1.66 -9.17
C LYS A 320 -7.18 2.19 -8.66
N LEU A 321 -6.30 1.29 -8.22
CA LEU A 321 -5.01 1.62 -7.62
C LEU A 321 -3.90 1.82 -8.66
N GLN A 322 -4.15 1.43 -9.91
CA GLN A 322 -3.18 1.44 -11.02
C GLN A 322 -1.86 0.70 -10.71
N SER A 323 -1.88 -0.18 -9.70
CA SER A 323 -0.72 -0.93 -9.24
C SER A 323 -1.18 -2.23 -8.60
N LYS A 324 -0.34 -3.25 -8.74
CA LYS A 324 -0.47 -4.51 -7.99
C LYS A 324 0.22 -4.43 -6.63
N ASN A 325 1.28 -3.63 -6.55
CA ASN A 325 2.10 -3.47 -5.36
C ASN A 325 1.58 -2.29 -4.53
N THR A 326 0.64 -2.59 -3.63
CA THR A 326 -0.10 -1.62 -2.82
C THR A 326 -0.23 -2.15 -1.40
N LEU A 327 -0.49 -1.29 -0.42
CA LEU A 327 -0.78 -1.75 0.94
C LEU A 327 -2.13 -2.44 1.07
N LEU A 328 -2.93 -2.43 0.01
CA LEU A 328 -4.21 -3.10 -0.01
C LEU A 328 -4.12 -4.53 -0.55
N PHE A 329 -2.96 -4.99 -1.04
CA PHE A 329 -2.69 -6.42 -1.36
C PHE A 329 -3.80 -7.14 -2.15
N PRO A 330 -4.17 -6.67 -3.36
CA PRO A 330 -5.31 -7.20 -4.09
C PRO A 330 -5.16 -8.67 -4.50
N GLU A 331 -3.94 -9.15 -4.75
CA GLU A 331 -3.70 -10.54 -5.13
C GLU A 331 -3.83 -11.47 -3.90
N GLU A 332 -3.27 -11.09 -2.76
CA GLU A 332 -3.34 -11.84 -1.51
C GLU A 332 -4.76 -11.80 -0.92
N PHE A 333 -5.48 -10.69 -1.09
CA PHE A 333 -6.88 -10.60 -0.66
C PHE A 333 -7.78 -11.55 -1.46
N LEU A 334 -7.48 -11.78 -2.74
CA LEU A 334 -8.18 -12.81 -3.52
C LEU A 334 -7.98 -14.21 -2.91
N ILE A 335 -6.78 -14.50 -2.41
CA ILE A 335 -6.49 -15.75 -1.70
C ILE A 335 -7.31 -15.81 -0.40
N TYR A 336 -7.32 -14.73 0.39
CA TYR A 336 -8.15 -14.60 1.59
C TYR A 336 -9.63 -14.88 1.30
N LEU A 337 -10.21 -14.23 0.29
CA LEU A 337 -11.61 -14.43 -0.08
C LEU A 337 -11.92 -15.88 -0.43
N LYS A 338 -11.05 -16.55 -1.20
CA LYS A 338 -11.28 -17.95 -1.61
C LYS A 338 -11.14 -18.94 -0.44
N GLN A 339 -10.17 -18.71 0.44
CA GLN A 339 -9.83 -19.66 1.50
C GLN A 339 -10.61 -19.42 2.80
N ASN A 340 -11.16 -18.21 3.00
CA ASN A 340 -11.88 -17.85 4.22
C ASN A 340 -13.35 -17.50 3.99
N THR A 341 -13.63 -16.52 3.13
CA THR A 341 -14.99 -15.97 2.95
C THR A 341 -15.87 -16.85 2.06
N TYR A 342 -15.34 -17.37 0.97
CA TYR A 342 -16.03 -18.21 -0.02
C TYR A 342 -15.50 -19.64 -0.03
N CYS A 343 -14.88 -20.09 1.06
CA CYS A 343 -14.45 -21.47 1.16
C CYS A 343 -15.65 -22.42 1.21
N SER A 344 -15.51 -23.55 0.52
CA SER A 344 -16.44 -24.68 0.63
C SER A 344 -16.40 -25.24 2.05
N PHE A 345 -17.52 -25.81 2.48
CA PHE A 345 -17.62 -26.51 3.76
C PHE A 345 -18.14 -27.92 3.53
N ASP A 346 -17.79 -28.83 4.43
CA ASP A 346 -18.27 -30.19 4.42
C ASP A 346 -19.02 -30.48 5.73
N LEU A 347 -20.28 -30.90 5.58
CA LEU A 347 -21.19 -31.22 6.68
C LEU A 347 -20.72 -32.46 7.46
N MET A 348 -19.98 -33.36 6.83
CA MET A 348 -19.51 -34.60 7.45
C MET A 348 -18.26 -34.40 8.31
N THR A 349 -17.44 -33.40 8.00
CA THR A 349 -16.19 -33.10 8.72
C THR A 349 -16.31 -31.98 9.76
N GLY A 350 -17.48 -31.34 9.88
CA GLY A 350 -17.75 -30.34 10.92
C GLY A 350 -16.96 -29.03 10.77
N THR A 351 -16.49 -28.72 9.55
CA THR A 351 -15.64 -27.56 9.24
C THR A 351 -16.42 -26.25 9.02
N ALA A 352 -17.75 -26.28 9.15
CA ALA A 352 -18.61 -25.12 8.91
C ALA A 352 -18.47 -24.06 10.02
N SER A 353 -18.03 -22.86 9.64
CA SER A 353 -17.76 -21.74 10.55
C SER A 353 -18.34 -20.44 10.00
N ALA A 354 -18.65 -19.49 10.89
CA ALA A 354 -19.30 -18.22 10.57
C ALA A 354 -18.43 -17.24 9.74
N ASN A 355 -17.17 -17.58 9.44
CA ASN A 355 -16.33 -16.84 8.51
C ASN A 355 -16.68 -17.10 7.03
N SER A 356 -17.28 -18.27 6.72
CA SER A 356 -17.64 -18.65 5.36
C SER A 356 -19.07 -18.22 5.02
N ARG A 357 -19.21 -17.39 3.98
CA ARG A 357 -20.50 -17.01 3.36
C ARG A 357 -21.28 -18.24 2.91
N HIS A 358 -20.62 -19.28 2.41
CA HIS A 358 -21.31 -20.52 2.05
C HIS A 358 -21.85 -21.22 3.30
N SER A 359 -21.04 -21.39 4.35
CA SER A 359 -21.48 -22.01 5.60
C SER A 359 -22.65 -21.25 6.24
N VAL A 360 -22.59 -19.92 6.26
CA VAL A 360 -23.63 -19.06 6.84
C VAL A 360 -24.89 -19.04 5.98
N GLY A 361 -24.74 -18.87 4.66
CA GLY A 361 -25.85 -18.79 3.72
C GLY A 361 -26.65 -20.09 3.60
N HIS A 362 -26.01 -21.23 3.82
CA HIS A 362 -26.65 -22.55 3.85
C HIS A 362 -27.07 -23.01 5.26
N GLY A 363 -26.87 -22.18 6.28
CA GLY A 363 -27.26 -22.50 7.67
C GLY A 363 -26.42 -23.59 8.35
N ALA A 364 -25.26 -23.93 7.80
CA ALA A 364 -24.36 -24.96 8.30
C ALA A 364 -23.44 -24.48 9.44
N ALA A 365 -23.17 -23.18 9.52
CA ALA A 365 -22.26 -22.62 10.53
C ALA A 365 -22.81 -22.80 11.96
N ALA A 366 -22.01 -23.38 12.85
CA ALA A 366 -22.40 -23.62 14.23
C ALA A 366 -22.60 -22.32 15.03
N ALA A 367 -23.63 -22.28 15.89
CA ALA A 367 -24.00 -21.09 16.66
C ALA A 367 -22.85 -20.49 17.48
N LYS A 368 -21.99 -21.33 18.07
CA LYS A 368 -20.80 -20.91 18.85
C LYS A 368 -19.77 -20.11 18.06
N THR A 369 -19.80 -20.17 16.73
CA THR A 369 -18.83 -19.49 15.86
C THR A 369 -19.22 -18.05 15.54
N TYR A 370 -20.45 -17.62 15.85
CA TYR A 370 -20.90 -16.25 15.67
C TYR A 370 -20.43 -15.35 16.82
N THR A 371 -19.15 -14.99 16.81
CA THR A 371 -18.50 -14.18 17.85
C THR A 371 -18.31 -12.72 17.42
N LYS A 372 -17.98 -11.84 18.38
CA LYS A 372 -17.57 -10.45 18.09
C LYS A 372 -16.42 -10.40 17.08
N GLU A 373 -15.42 -11.26 17.26
CA GLU A 373 -14.28 -11.38 16.35
C GLU A 373 -14.73 -11.66 14.92
N LYS A 374 -15.60 -12.66 14.72
CA LYS A 374 -16.11 -12.99 13.37
C LYS A 374 -16.94 -11.87 12.76
N ALA A 375 -17.71 -11.14 13.56
CA ALA A 375 -18.43 -9.97 13.09
C ALA A 375 -17.47 -8.84 12.65
N ILE A 376 -16.39 -8.59 13.40
CA ILE A 376 -15.35 -7.63 13.01
C ILE A 376 -14.68 -8.08 11.70
N GLN A 377 -14.29 -9.35 11.58
CA GLN A 377 -13.68 -9.88 10.36
C GLN A 377 -14.60 -9.72 9.13
N ALA A 378 -15.91 -9.97 9.29
CA ALA A 378 -16.88 -9.74 8.22
C ALA A 378 -16.98 -8.24 7.84
N ILE A 379 -17.06 -7.33 8.82
CA ILE A 379 -17.07 -5.88 8.59
C ILE A 379 -15.79 -5.45 7.86
N LEU A 380 -14.62 -5.89 8.31
CA LEU A 380 -13.32 -5.57 7.71
C LEU A 380 -13.18 -6.12 6.29
N THR A 381 -13.73 -7.31 6.03
CA THR A 381 -13.75 -7.92 4.69
C THR A 381 -14.58 -7.08 3.72
N PHE A 382 -15.78 -6.67 4.14
CA PHE A 382 -16.63 -5.79 3.34
C PHE A 382 -15.98 -4.40 3.16
N ASP A 383 -15.38 -3.85 4.22
CA ASP A 383 -14.68 -2.57 4.16
C ASP A 383 -13.51 -2.59 3.16
N GLN A 384 -12.71 -3.65 3.14
CA GLN A 384 -11.65 -3.85 2.16
C GLN A 384 -12.19 -3.81 0.73
N ILE A 385 -13.34 -4.44 0.48
CA ILE A 385 -14.00 -4.40 -0.83
C ILE A 385 -14.45 -2.98 -1.17
N VAL A 386 -14.97 -2.22 -0.21
CA VAL A 386 -15.31 -0.80 -0.38
C VAL A 386 -14.08 0.04 -0.73
N PHE A 387 -12.87 -0.32 -0.27
CA PHE A 387 -11.65 0.35 -0.72
C PHE A 387 -11.29 0.04 -2.18
N TYR A 388 -11.68 -1.11 -2.72
CA TYR A 388 -11.38 -1.49 -4.12
C TYR A 388 -12.39 -0.99 -5.15
N LEU A 389 -13.61 -0.70 -4.72
CA LEU A 389 -14.67 -0.09 -5.55
C LEU A 389 -14.60 1.44 -5.49
#